data_AF-A0A953HEL8-F1
#
_entry.id   AF-A0A953HEL8-F1
#
_cell.length_a   1.000
_cell.length_b   1.000
_cell.length_c   1.000
_cell.angle_alpha   90.00
_cell.angle_beta   90.00
_cell.angle_gamma   90.00
#
_symmetry.space_group_name_H-M   'P 1'
#
loop_
_entity.id
_entity.type
_entity.pdbx_description
1 polymer ?
#
loop_
_entity_poly.entity_id
_entity_poly.type
_entity_poly.pdbx_seq_one_letter_code
_entity_poly.pdbx_strand_id
1 'polypeptide(L)'
;MDWNAAIETNREALRRVLAMLVAMVGSGLLGGTKSPETGFSGEPTPEAMAGARPTLPRYLHRAVLALLRPAEAAARRLVIIVARDLAAPPYAPRLGRRPAARGGAGVTEPRRPLCLPLFDPLPRWNRRHRPAAAGMPRISFPGFTQPAPIPQPPNDFDRVGATRLALRLAALGRALDDLPRQATRFARWRDARDARRKRLETGASRRVCRVSALRPGRPPGLKPARRDGWVHEVHAVLDTVHGLAFWALEPADTS
;
A
#
# COMPACT_ATOMS: atom_id res chain seq x y z
N MET A 1 19.71 1.73 23.39
CA MET A 1 18.70 2.60 22.73
C MET A 1 17.34 2.23 23.29
N ASP A 2 16.52 3.21 23.69
CA ASP A 2 15.15 2.95 24.12
C ASP A 2 14.25 2.73 22.88
N TRP A 3 14.08 1.46 22.52
CA TRP A 3 13.26 1.07 21.37
C TRP A 3 11.79 1.39 21.57
N ASN A 4 11.28 1.29 22.80
CA ASN A 4 9.87 1.51 23.09
C ASN A 4 9.50 2.98 22.91
N ALA A 5 10.32 3.89 23.44
CA ALA A 5 10.13 5.32 23.24
C ALA A 5 10.20 5.71 21.75
N ALA A 6 11.14 5.12 21.00
CA ALA A 6 11.25 5.34 19.56
C ALA A 6 10.02 4.80 18.80
N ILE A 7 9.50 3.63 19.17
CA ILE A 7 8.30 3.05 18.55
C ILE A 7 7.08 3.95 18.76
N GLU A 8 6.80 4.37 20.00
CA GLU A 8 5.60 5.15 20.29
C GLU A 8 5.67 6.56 19.68
N THR A 9 6.83 7.23 19.75
CA THR A 9 7.03 8.55 19.12
C THR A 9 6.73 8.50 17.61
N ASN A 10 7.26 7.50 16.91
CA ASN A 10 7.04 7.35 15.47
C ASN A 10 5.60 6.89 15.15
N ARG A 11 4.98 6.09 16.03
CA ARG A 11 3.59 5.66 15.89
C ARG A 11 2.63 6.85 16.01
N GLU A 12 2.84 7.72 16.99
CA GLU A 12 2.06 8.94 17.18
C GLU A 12 2.20 9.90 15.99
N ALA A 13 3.42 10.11 15.50
CA ALA A 13 3.66 10.90 14.30
C ALA A 13 2.89 10.34 13.08
N LEU A 14 2.88 9.02 12.88
CA LEU A 14 2.08 8.40 11.82
C LEU A 14 0.56 8.51 12.03
N ARG A 15 0.08 8.51 13.28
CA ARG A 15 -1.34 8.77 13.59
C ARG A 15 -1.73 10.20 13.21
N ARG A 16 -0.88 11.20 13.49
CA ARG A 16 -1.10 12.58 13.04
C ARG A 16 -1.18 12.68 11.52
N VAL A 17 -0.23 12.04 10.82
CA VAL A 17 -0.25 11.96 9.35
C VAL A 17 -1.53 11.29 8.84
N LEU A 18 -1.94 10.18 9.46
CA LEU A 18 -3.17 9.48 9.08
C LEU A 18 -4.41 10.37 9.26
N ALA A 19 -4.52 11.07 10.39
CA ALA A 19 -5.63 11.99 10.66
C ALA A 19 -5.71 13.09 9.59
N MET A 20 -4.57 13.71 9.23
CA MET A 20 -4.49 14.66 8.13
C MET A 20 -4.96 14.04 6.79
N LEU A 21 -4.51 12.84 6.44
CA LEU A 21 -4.92 12.19 5.18
C LEU A 21 -6.42 11.86 5.16
N VAL A 22 -6.98 11.43 6.28
CA VAL A 22 -8.42 11.21 6.42
C VAL A 22 -9.18 12.52 6.27
N ALA A 23 -8.71 13.62 6.86
CA ALA A 23 -9.30 14.94 6.69
C ALA A 23 -9.26 15.40 5.21
N MET A 24 -8.12 15.26 4.52
CA MET A 24 -8.01 15.57 3.08
C MET A 24 -9.01 14.78 2.22
N VAL A 25 -9.23 13.51 2.55
CA VAL A 25 -10.20 12.66 1.85
C VAL A 25 -11.63 13.05 2.19
N GLY A 26 -11.93 13.34 3.46
CA GLY A 26 -13.24 13.77 3.93
C GLY A 26 -13.69 15.06 3.24
N SER A 27 -12.82 16.08 3.19
CA SER A 27 -13.12 17.35 2.52
C SER A 27 -13.34 17.19 1.01
N GLY A 28 -12.61 16.26 0.36
CA GLY A 28 -12.76 15.99 -1.07
C GLY A 28 -13.99 15.15 -1.44
N LEU A 29 -14.51 14.33 -0.51
CA LEU A 29 -15.73 13.54 -0.69
C LEU A 29 -17.01 14.38 -0.53
N LEU A 30 -16.96 15.43 0.30
CA LEU A 30 -18.08 16.35 0.55
C LEU A 30 -18.28 17.39 -0.56
N GLY A 31 -17.32 17.58 -1.47
CA GLY A 31 -17.39 18.50 -2.62
C GLY A 31 -18.31 18.07 -3.77
N GLY A 32 -19.28 17.18 -3.50
CA GLY A 32 -20.30 16.74 -4.44
C GLY A 32 -21.51 17.68 -4.55
N THR A 33 -21.54 18.79 -3.82
CA THR A 33 -22.69 19.69 -3.79
C THR A 33 -22.61 20.78 -4.87
N LYS A 34 -23.56 20.70 -5.82
CA LYS A 34 -23.97 21.68 -6.85
C LYS A 34 -23.06 21.68 -8.09
N SER A 35 -23.53 21.29 -9.29
CA SER A 35 -24.78 21.74 -9.93
C SER A 35 -25.61 20.60 -10.55
N PRO A 36 -26.96 20.61 -10.41
CA PRO A 36 -27.86 20.03 -11.37
C PRO A 36 -28.28 21.15 -12.35
N GLU A 37 -27.65 21.21 -13.52
CA GLU A 37 -28.32 21.82 -14.67
C GLU A 37 -28.86 20.70 -15.53
N THR A 38 -30.01 20.18 -15.10
CA THR A 38 -31.06 19.63 -15.98
C THR A 38 -32.22 19.27 -15.07
N GLY A 39 -33.35 19.95 -15.27
CA GLY A 39 -34.56 19.75 -14.49
C GLY A 39 -35.04 18.31 -14.58
N PHE A 40 -35.02 17.61 -13.45
CA PHE A 40 -35.99 16.57 -13.14
C PHE A 40 -36.14 16.49 -11.63
N SER A 41 -37.31 16.90 -11.14
CA SER A 41 -37.70 16.84 -9.74
C SER A 41 -37.81 15.38 -9.29
N GLY A 42 -36.78 14.89 -8.62
CA GLY A 42 -36.81 13.65 -7.86
C GLY A 42 -35.82 13.78 -6.71
N GLU A 43 -36.33 13.91 -5.49
CA GLU A 43 -35.47 13.87 -4.30
C GLU A 43 -34.68 12.55 -4.29
N PRO A 44 -33.35 12.59 -4.06
CA PRO A 44 -32.56 11.38 -4.02
C PRO A 44 -32.90 10.60 -2.75
N THR A 45 -33.45 9.39 -2.92
CA THR A 45 -33.70 8.44 -1.83
C THR A 45 -32.39 8.05 -1.12
N PRO A 46 -32.40 7.87 0.22
CA PRO A 46 -31.20 7.53 1.01
C PRO A 46 -30.52 6.22 0.58
N GLU A 47 -31.23 5.32 -0.08
CA GLU A 47 -30.71 4.07 -0.63
C GLU A 47 -29.75 4.29 -1.82
N ALA A 48 -29.93 5.35 -2.61
CA ALA A 48 -29.02 5.70 -3.70
C ALA A 48 -27.68 6.26 -3.19
N MET A 49 -27.68 6.91 -2.01
CA MET A 49 -26.46 7.42 -1.37
C MET A 49 -25.63 6.29 -0.73
N ALA A 50 -26.26 5.23 -0.22
CA ALA A 50 -25.57 4.08 0.37
C ALA A 50 -24.76 3.24 -0.64
N GLY A 51 -25.10 3.32 -1.93
CA GLY A 51 -24.38 2.65 -3.02
C GLY A 51 -23.33 3.51 -3.75
N ALA A 52 -23.25 4.80 -3.45
CA ALA A 52 -22.38 5.73 -4.16
C ALA A 52 -20.91 5.43 -3.83
N ARG A 53 -20.17 4.94 -4.83
CA ARG A 53 -18.74 4.67 -4.67
C ARG A 53 -18.03 5.99 -4.35
N PRO A 54 -17.19 6.05 -3.30
CA PRO A 54 -16.46 7.27 -2.99
C PRO A 54 -15.60 7.67 -4.18
N THR A 55 -15.69 8.93 -4.62
CA THR A 55 -14.88 9.49 -5.71
C THR A 55 -14.15 10.75 -5.24
N LEU A 56 -12.96 10.99 -5.77
CA LEU A 56 -12.14 12.17 -5.47
C LEU A 56 -11.60 12.76 -6.77
N PRO A 57 -11.41 14.09 -6.85
CA PRO A 57 -10.62 14.69 -7.92
C PRO A 57 -9.24 14.04 -8.05
N ARG A 58 -8.77 13.84 -9.28
CA ARG A 58 -7.52 13.14 -9.59
C ARG A 58 -6.31 13.76 -8.89
N TYR A 59 -6.23 15.09 -8.80
CA TYR A 59 -5.14 15.79 -8.11
C TYR A 59 -5.10 15.44 -6.61
N LEU A 60 -6.25 15.46 -5.91
CA LEU A 60 -6.35 15.07 -4.49
C LEU A 60 -6.03 13.59 -4.30
N HIS A 61 -6.59 12.73 -5.15
CA HIS A 61 -6.32 11.31 -5.09
C HIS A 61 -4.81 11.02 -5.24
N ARG A 62 -4.11 11.72 -6.16
CA ARG A 62 -2.66 11.63 -6.33
C ARG A 62 -1.89 12.18 -5.13
N ALA A 63 -2.29 13.32 -4.59
CA ALA A 63 -1.67 13.94 -3.42
C ALA A 63 -1.73 13.02 -2.19
N VAL A 64 -2.93 12.49 -1.88
CA VAL A 64 -3.13 11.54 -0.78
C VAL A 64 -2.33 10.25 -1.03
N LEU A 65 -2.32 9.71 -2.25
CA LEU A 65 -1.50 8.54 -2.57
C LEU A 65 0.00 8.79 -2.43
N ALA A 66 0.47 10.01 -2.68
CA ALA A 66 1.88 10.35 -2.58
C ALA A 66 2.37 10.33 -1.12
N LEU A 67 1.49 10.65 -0.16
CA LEU A 67 1.76 10.61 1.29
C LEU A 67 1.41 9.26 1.94
N LEU A 68 0.38 8.58 1.43
CA LEU A 68 -0.02 7.26 1.94
C LEU A 68 1.06 6.19 1.67
N ARG A 69 1.75 6.26 0.53
CA ARG A 69 2.84 5.32 0.19
C ARG A 69 3.99 5.33 1.21
N PRO A 70 4.59 6.49 1.55
CA PRO A 70 5.61 6.54 2.59
C PRO A 70 5.04 6.21 3.98
N ALA A 71 3.79 6.59 4.30
CA ALA A 71 3.17 6.21 5.58
C ALA A 71 3.02 4.69 5.74
N GLU A 72 2.54 3.98 4.72
CA GLU A 72 2.46 2.51 4.71
C GLU A 72 3.86 1.87 4.78
N ALA A 73 4.87 2.49 4.18
CA ALA A 73 6.26 2.05 4.25
C ALA A 73 6.84 2.18 5.67
N ALA A 74 6.53 3.28 6.34
CA ALA A 74 6.95 3.55 7.71
C ALA A 74 6.26 2.59 8.68
N ALA A 75 4.95 2.38 8.54
CA ALA A 75 4.21 1.43 9.37
C ALA A 75 4.74 0.00 9.26
N ARG A 76 5.13 -0.46 8.07
CA ARG A 76 5.76 -1.78 7.91
C ARG A 76 7.11 -1.89 8.62
N ARG A 77 7.89 -0.81 8.61
CA ARG A 77 9.18 -0.74 9.31
C ARG A 77 8.97 -0.78 10.83
N LEU A 78 7.97 -0.06 11.35
CA LEU A 78 7.57 -0.18 12.76
C LEU A 78 7.16 -1.61 13.12
N VAL A 79 6.38 -2.29 12.29
CA VAL A 79 6.02 -3.70 12.50
C VAL A 79 7.25 -4.60 12.57
N ILE A 80 8.27 -4.35 11.75
CA ILE A 80 9.55 -5.09 11.78
C ILE A 80 10.30 -4.82 13.09
N ILE A 81 10.39 -3.56 13.50
CA ILE A 81 11.07 -3.14 14.73
C ILE A 81 10.39 -3.79 15.94
N VAL A 82 9.05 -3.71 16.05
CA VAL A 82 8.29 -4.35 17.14
C VAL A 82 8.46 -5.88 17.12
N ALA A 83 8.57 -6.47 15.92
CA ALA A 83 8.75 -7.91 15.80
C ALA A 83 10.18 -8.40 16.08
N ARG A 84 11.15 -7.50 16.28
CA ARG A 84 12.54 -7.84 16.62
C ARG A 84 12.56 -8.82 17.79
N ASP A 85 11.89 -8.45 18.87
CA ASP A 85 11.94 -9.16 20.16
C ASP A 85 10.89 -10.29 20.29
N LEU A 86 10.08 -10.52 19.24
CA LEU A 86 9.10 -11.59 19.23
C LEU A 86 9.70 -12.89 18.70
N ALA A 87 9.88 -13.87 19.59
CA ALA A 87 10.06 -15.26 19.18
C ALA A 87 8.69 -15.83 18.74
N ALA A 88 8.55 -16.18 17.46
CA ALA A 88 7.36 -16.89 17.02
C ALA A 88 7.55 -18.41 17.18
N PRO A 89 6.45 -19.16 17.37
CA PRO A 89 6.52 -20.61 17.52
C PRO A 89 7.06 -21.24 16.23
N PRO A 90 7.85 -22.33 16.35
CA PRO A 90 8.52 -22.94 15.22
C PRO A 90 7.53 -23.26 14.10
N TYR A 91 7.92 -22.91 12.87
CA TYR A 91 7.09 -23.13 11.71
C TYR A 91 6.80 -24.62 11.50
N ALA A 92 5.55 -25.03 11.75
CA ALA A 92 5.03 -26.31 11.31
C ALA A 92 4.52 -26.17 9.86
N PRO A 93 5.08 -26.91 8.88
CA PRO A 93 4.54 -26.92 7.53
C PRO A 93 3.09 -27.41 7.58
N ARG A 94 2.16 -26.61 7.02
CA ARG A 94 0.77 -27.04 6.89
C ARG A 94 0.73 -28.24 5.95
N LEU A 95 0.63 -29.44 6.51
CA LEU A 95 0.32 -30.66 5.79
C LEU A 95 -1.07 -30.47 5.14
N GLY A 96 -1.08 -30.42 3.81
CA GLY A 96 -2.26 -30.71 3.01
C GLY A 96 -3.54 -29.92 3.29
N ARG A 97 -3.53 -28.58 3.31
CA ARG A 97 -4.78 -27.85 3.07
C ARG A 97 -4.99 -27.72 1.57
N ARG A 98 -5.66 -28.71 0.96
CA ARG A 98 -6.21 -28.57 -0.40
C ARG A 98 -7.03 -27.28 -0.41
N PRO A 99 -6.85 -26.36 -1.38
CA PRO A 99 -7.75 -25.23 -1.51
C PRO A 99 -9.15 -25.85 -1.70
N ALA A 100 -10.07 -25.55 -0.79
CA ALA A 100 -11.47 -25.92 -0.98
C ALA A 100 -11.86 -25.43 -2.37
N ALA A 101 -12.33 -26.36 -3.20
CA ALA A 101 -12.74 -26.08 -4.56
C ALA A 101 -13.64 -24.85 -4.54
N ARG A 102 -13.32 -23.83 -5.34
CA ARG A 102 -14.23 -22.72 -5.61
C ARG A 102 -15.38 -23.28 -6.44
N GLY A 103 -16.34 -23.90 -5.78
CA GLY A 103 -17.55 -24.45 -6.37
C GLY A 103 -18.63 -24.41 -5.31
N GLY A 104 -19.46 -23.37 -5.37
CA GLY A 104 -20.56 -23.17 -4.43
C GLY A 104 -21.15 -21.78 -4.61
N ALA A 105 -22.36 -21.74 -5.17
CA ALA A 105 -23.10 -20.54 -5.47
C ALA A 105 -23.39 -19.68 -4.23
N GLY A 106 -23.38 -18.35 -4.41
CA GLY A 106 -24.45 -17.50 -3.88
C GLY A 106 -24.39 -16.97 -2.44
N VAL A 107 -23.43 -17.34 -1.59
CA VAL A 107 -23.24 -16.59 -0.33
C VAL A 107 -22.17 -15.54 -0.55
N THR A 108 -22.58 -14.27 -0.61
CA THR A 108 -21.64 -13.13 -0.63
C THR A 108 -20.95 -13.09 0.74
N GLU A 109 -19.94 -13.94 0.97
CA GLU A 109 -19.13 -13.86 2.17
C GLU A 109 -18.63 -12.41 2.31
N PRO A 110 -18.73 -11.81 3.51
CA PRO A 110 -18.25 -10.46 3.72
C PRO A 110 -16.78 -10.43 3.31
N ARG A 111 -16.47 -9.63 2.27
CA ARG A 111 -15.10 -9.46 1.78
C ARG A 111 -14.25 -9.05 2.98
N ARG A 112 -13.32 -9.94 3.36
CA ARG A 112 -12.40 -9.67 4.48
C ARG A 112 -11.80 -8.29 4.29
N PRO A 113 -11.75 -7.46 5.34
CA PRO A 113 -11.23 -6.13 5.20
C PRO A 113 -9.79 -6.14 4.68
N LEU A 114 -9.41 -5.06 3.99
CA LEU A 114 -8.04 -4.89 3.56
C LEU A 114 -7.12 -4.82 4.78
N CYS A 115 -6.03 -5.60 4.75
CA CYS A 115 -4.98 -5.55 5.76
C CYS A 115 -3.73 -4.87 5.19
N LEU A 116 -2.94 -4.23 6.06
CA LEU A 116 -1.64 -3.69 5.67
C LEU A 116 -0.76 -4.84 5.10
N PRO A 117 -0.19 -4.68 3.90
CA PRO A 117 0.79 -5.64 3.39
C PRO A 117 2.01 -5.62 4.32
N LEU A 118 2.58 -6.79 4.65
CA LEU A 118 3.76 -6.84 5.53
C LEU A 118 5.07 -6.47 4.81
N PHE A 119 5.10 -6.55 3.48
CA PHE A 119 6.34 -6.49 2.72
C PHE A 119 6.39 -5.32 1.74
N ASP A 120 7.61 -4.87 1.43
CA ASP A 120 7.85 -3.87 0.38
C ASP A 120 7.47 -4.36 -1.01
N PRO A 121 6.69 -3.60 -1.81
CA PRO A 121 6.51 -3.95 -3.21
C PRO A 121 7.90 -4.00 -3.84
N LEU A 122 8.23 -5.15 -4.42
CA LEU A 122 9.54 -5.32 -5.03
C LEU A 122 9.68 -4.34 -6.21
N PRO A 123 10.88 -3.77 -6.40
CA PRO A 123 11.21 -3.02 -7.60
C PRO A 123 10.89 -3.87 -8.81
N ARG A 124 10.20 -3.28 -9.76
CA ARG A 124 9.94 -3.96 -11.02
C ARG A 124 11.09 -3.66 -11.97
N TRP A 125 12.21 -4.36 -11.76
CA TRP A 125 13.46 -4.20 -12.52
C TRP A 125 13.25 -4.31 -14.04
N ASN A 126 12.28 -5.13 -14.48
CA ASN A 126 12.02 -5.42 -15.89
C ASN A 126 10.56 -5.16 -16.31
N ARG A 127 9.93 -4.05 -15.86
CA ARG A 127 8.74 -3.60 -16.60
C ARG A 127 9.20 -3.08 -17.96
N ARG A 128 9.27 -3.97 -18.95
CA ARG A 128 9.12 -3.54 -20.33
C ARG A 128 7.76 -2.85 -20.39
N HIS A 129 7.77 -1.53 -20.53
CA HIS A 129 6.60 -0.81 -20.96
C HIS A 129 6.31 -1.36 -22.36
N ARG A 130 5.47 -2.38 -22.45
CA ARG A 130 4.89 -2.73 -23.74
C ARG A 130 4.10 -1.49 -24.13
N PRO A 131 4.48 -0.78 -25.20
CA PRO A 131 3.58 0.22 -25.73
C PRO A 131 2.25 -0.50 -25.94
N ALA A 132 1.14 0.13 -25.52
CA ALA A 132 -0.15 -0.36 -25.94
C ALA A 132 -0.06 -0.53 -27.47
N ALA A 133 -0.50 -1.68 -27.99
CA ALA A 133 -0.60 -1.86 -29.42
C ALA A 133 -1.62 -0.82 -29.90
N ALA A 134 -1.13 0.36 -30.27
CA ALA A 134 -1.95 1.34 -30.95
C ALA A 134 -2.28 0.68 -32.28
N GLY A 135 -3.56 0.48 -32.57
CA GLY A 135 -4.04 -0.05 -33.84
C GLY A 135 -3.82 0.91 -35.01
N MET A 136 -2.80 1.77 -34.93
CA MET A 136 -2.52 2.87 -35.84
C MET A 136 -1.08 2.80 -36.31
N PRO A 137 -0.83 3.04 -37.61
CA PRO A 137 0.52 3.09 -38.15
C PRO A 137 1.31 4.23 -37.50
N ARG A 138 2.58 3.98 -37.18
CA ARG A 138 3.52 5.00 -36.66
C ARG A 138 4.01 5.98 -37.73
N ILE A 139 3.55 5.82 -38.96
CA ILE A 139 3.92 6.60 -40.13
C ILE A 139 2.61 7.12 -40.71
N SER A 140 2.47 8.44 -40.78
CA SER A 140 1.36 9.12 -41.44
C SER A 140 1.86 9.80 -42.70
N PHE A 141 1.21 9.56 -43.84
CA PHE A 141 1.49 10.23 -45.10
C PHE A 141 0.54 11.43 -45.25
N PRO A 142 1.04 12.66 -45.35
CA PRO A 142 0.21 13.84 -45.56
C PRO A 142 -0.72 13.65 -46.77
N GLY A 143 -2.02 13.85 -46.59
CA GLY A 143 -3.03 13.68 -47.64
C GLY A 143 -3.55 12.25 -47.87
N PHE A 144 -2.91 11.21 -47.32
CA PHE A 144 -3.33 9.81 -47.50
C PHE A 144 -3.82 9.14 -46.20
N THR A 145 -3.25 9.52 -45.05
CA THR A 145 -3.68 9.00 -43.74
C THR A 145 -4.38 10.07 -42.94
N GLN A 146 -5.61 9.81 -42.47
CA GLN A 146 -6.28 10.70 -41.52
C GLN A 146 -5.53 10.65 -40.17
N PRO A 147 -5.07 11.79 -39.64
CA PRO A 147 -4.47 11.83 -38.30
C PRO A 147 -5.48 11.35 -37.27
N ALA A 148 -5.10 10.36 -36.47
CA ALA A 148 -5.92 9.94 -35.35
C ALA A 148 -6.03 11.05 -34.30
N PRO A 149 -7.21 11.25 -33.67
CA PRO A 149 -7.31 12.15 -32.54
C PRO A 149 -6.37 11.68 -31.42
N ILE A 150 -5.46 12.57 -31.02
CA ILE A 150 -4.57 12.33 -29.89
C ILE A 150 -5.46 12.19 -28.65
N PRO A 151 -5.39 11.09 -27.88
CA PRO A 151 -6.14 10.98 -26.63
C PRO A 151 -5.81 12.18 -25.74
N GLN A 152 -6.82 12.93 -25.34
CA GLN A 152 -6.62 14.06 -24.46
C GLN A 152 -5.97 13.56 -23.15
N PRO A 153 -4.96 14.27 -22.64
CA PRO A 153 -4.37 13.89 -21.36
C PRO A 153 -5.47 13.94 -20.28
N PRO A 154 -5.47 13.01 -19.32
CA PRO A 154 -6.48 13.01 -18.27
C PRO A 154 -6.46 14.32 -17.48
N ASN A 155 -7.63 14.91 -17.22
CA ASN A 155 -7.73 16.17 -16.49
C ASN A 155 -7.51 15.92 -14.98
N ASP A 156 -6.87 16.86 -14.31
CA ASP A 156 -6.57 16.80 -12.88
C ASP A 156 -7.84 16.92 -12.00
N PHE A 157 -8.90 17.52 -12.53
CA PHE A 157 -10.20 17.60 -11.86
C PHE A 157 -11.12 16.40 -12.12
N ASP A 158 -10.70 15.45 -12.97
CA ASP A 158 -11.46 14.22 -13.22
C ASP A 158 -11.75 13.49 -11.91
N ARG A 159 -13.01 13.08 -11.70
CA ARG A 159 -13.39 12.25 -10.55
C ARG A 159 -12.89 10.82 -10.75
N VAL A 160 -12.14 10.32 -9.77
CA VAL A 160 -11.57 8.97 -9.75
C VAL A 160 -12.10 8.20 -8.53
N GLY A 161 -12.40 6.91 -8.71
CA GLY A 161 -12.85 6.04 -7.62
C GLY A 161 -11.82 5.95 -6.48
N ALA A 162 -12.23 6.33 -5.28
CA ALA A 162 -11.42 6.40 -4.06
C ALA A 162 -11.66 5.22 -3.10
N THR A 163 -12.48 4.22 -3.46
CA THR A 163 -12.81 3.08 -2.60
C THR A 163 -11.57 2.35 -2.08
N ARG A 164 -10.62 2.05 -2.99
CA ARG A 164 -9.39 1.35 -2.62
C ARG A 164 -8.48 2.22 -1.75
N LEU A 165 -8.53 3.54 -1.92
CA LEU A 165 -7.78 4.49 -1.12
C LEU A 165 -8.32 4.52 0.32
N ALA A 166 -9.65 4.61 0.48
CA ALA A 166 -10.30 4.54 1.79
C ALA A 166 -9.99 3.23 2.52
N LEU A 167 -10.07 2.09 1.82
CA LEU A 167 -9.72 0.78 2.40
C LEU A 167 -8.26 0.71 2.86
N ARG A 168 -7.33 1.39 2.17
CA ARG A 168 -5.91 1.45 2.56
C ARG A 168 -5.68 2.32 3.79
N LEU A 169 -6.36 3.45 3.89
CA LEU A 169 -6.33 4.28 5.09
C LEU A 169 -6.87 3.53 6.31
N ALA A 170 -8.00 2.83 6.15
CA ALA A 170 -8.57 1.99 7.21
C ALA A 170 -7.62 0.84 7.60
N ALA A 171 -6.95 0.21 6.63
CA ALA A 171 -5.96 -0.83 6.87
C ALA A 171 -4.73 -0.31 7.63
N LEU A 172 -4.29 0.93 7.32
CA LEU A 172 -3.20 1.61 8.01
C LEU A 172 -3.60 1.94 9.45
N GLY A 173 -4.78 2.51 9.67
CA GLY A 173 -5.31 2.80 11.01
C GLY A 173 -5.32 1.57 11.90
N ARG A 174 -5.97 0.48 11.45
CA ARG A 174 -6.01 -0.79 12.20
C ARG A 174 -4.63 -1.38 12.49
N ALA A 175 -3.66 -1.18 11.60
CA ALA A 175 -2.30 -1.64 11.82
C ALA A 175 -1.55 -0.80 12.87
N LEU A 176 -1.81 0.51 12.91
CA LEU A 176 -1.25 1.41 13.94
C LEU A 176 -1.95 1.21 15.29
N ASP A 177 -3.23 0.86 15.31
CA ASP A 177 -3.97 0.57 16.55
C ASP A 177 -3.47 -0.73 17.20
N ASP A 178 -3.18 -1.75 16.40
CA ASP A 178 -2.72 -3.07 16.86
C ASP A 178 -1.41 -3.50 16.18
N LEU A 179 -0.32 -2.80 16.54
CA LEU A 179 1.04 -3.13 16.09
C LEU A 179 1.50 -4.53 16.55
N PRO A 180 1.29 -4.97 17.82
CA PRO A 180 1.76 -6.27 18.29
C PRO A 180 1.18 -7.45 17.49
N ARG A 181 -0.09 -7.37 17.07
CA ARG A 181 -0.68 -8.40 16.21
C ARG A 181 -0.05 -8.46 14.83
N GLN A 182 0.26 -7.32 14.23
CA GLN A 182 0.98 -7.28 12.96
C GLN A 182 2.40 -7.81 13.11
N ALA A 183 3.06 -7.49 14.22
CA ALA A 183 4.41 -7.97 14.54
C ALA A 183 4.43 -9.50 14.73
N THR A 184 3.43 -10.08 15.40
CA THR A 184 3.28 -11.54 15.52
C THR A 184 3.08 -12.19 14.14
N ARG A 185 2.27 -11.58 13.27
CA ARG A 185 2.08 -12.04 11.89
C ARG A 185 3.39 -11.99 11.09
N PHE A 186 4.22 -10.98 11.34
CA PHE A 186 5.55 -10.85 10.75
C PHE A 186 6.53 -11.91 11.27
N ALA A 187 6.60 -12.11 12.59
CA ALA A 187 7.45 -13.12 13.22
C ALA A 187 7.15 -14.53 12.70
N ARG A 188 5.86 -14.90 12.57
CA ARG A 188 5.46 -16.18 11.94
C ARG A 188 5.95 -16.33 10.50
N TRP A 189 6.00 -15.24 9.74
CA TRP A 189 6.55 -15.27 8.39
C TRP A 189 8.07 -15.38 8.40
N ARG A 190 8.76 -14.70 9.35
CA ARG A 190 10.21 -14.78 9.53
C ARG A 190 10.64 -16.22 9.79
N ASP A 191 9.98 -16.92 10.71
CA ASP A 191 10.29 -18.32 11.00
C ASP A 191 10.01 -19.24 9.80
N ALA A 192 8.89 -19.02 9.11
CA ALA A 192 8.57 -19.77 7.90
C ALA A 192 9.61 -19.54 6.78
N ARG A 193 10.17 -18.34 6.69
CA ARG A 193 11.26 -18.01 5.77
C ARG A 193 12.55 -18.72 6.19
N ASP A 194 12.92 -18.69 7.46
CA ASP A 194 14.15 -19.32 7.95
C ASP A 194 14.09 -20.84 7.79
N ALA A 195 12.94 -21.46 8.07
CA ALA A 195 12.71 -22.88 7.81
C ALA A 195 12.79 -23.23 6.31
N ARG A 196 12.31 -22.35 5.41
CA ARG A 196 12.46 -22.52 3.96
C ARG A 196 13.91 -22.35 3.51
N ARG A 197 14.65 -21.42 4.10
CA ARG A 197 16.08 -21.20 3.82
C ARG A 197 16.89 -22.45 4.18
N LYS A 198 16.69 -23.01 5.37
CA LYS A 198 17.29 -24.29 5.77
C LYS A 198 16.99 -25.42 4.79
N ARG A 199 15.75 -25.52 4.29
CA ARG A 199 15.38 -26.53 3.27
C ARG A 199 16.02 -26.30 1.90
N LEU A 200 16.31 -25.05 1.53
CA LEU A 200 17.05 -24.73 0.31
C LEU A 200 18.51 -25.12 0.46
N GLU A 201 19.12 -24.81 1.61
CA GLU A 201 20.51 -25.20 1.95
C GLU A 201 20.69 -26.72 1.96
N THR A 202 19.73 -27.48 2.50
CA THR A 202 19.77 -28.96 2.47
C THR A 202 19.31 -29.57 1.14
N GLY A 203 19.00 -28.77 0.11
CA GLY A 203 18.52 -29.26 -1.20
C GLY A 203 17.10 -29.85 -1.21
N ALA A 204 16.39 -29.85 -0.08
CA ALA A 204 15.03 -30.41 0.08
C ALA A 204 13.94 -29.55 -0.61
N SER A 205 14.26 -28.32 -1.03
CA SER A 205 13.37 -27.48 -1.83
C SER A 205 14.17 -26.69 -2.86
N ARG A 206 13.57 -26.39 -4.02
CA ARG A 206 14.15 -25.53 -5.07
C ARG A 206 13.35 -24.25 -5.31
N ARG A 207 12.34 -23.94 -4.47
CA ARG A 207 11.46 -22.79 -4.68
C ARG A 207 12.14 -21.49 -4.24
N VAL A 208 12.28 -20.56 -5.19
CA VAL A 208 12.74 -19.20 -4.90
C VAL A 208 11.74 -18.51 -3.97
N CYS A 209 12.24 -18.05 -2.83
CA CYS A 209 11.46 -17.38 -1.80
C CYS A 209 11.96 -15.95 -1.60
N ARG A 210 11.09 -15.07 -1.11
CA ARG A 210 11.52 -13.73 -0.71
C ARG A 210 12.47 -13.82 0.48
N VAL A 211 13.66 -13.23 0.32
CA VAL A 211 14.70 -13.18 1.35
C VAL A 211 14.37 -12.05 2.35
N SER A 212 14.49 -10.78 2.00
CA SER A 212 14.17 -9.71 2.97
C SER A 212 12.71 -9.27 2.93
N ALA A 213 12.16 -8.86 4.08
CA ALA A 213 10.88 -8.17 4.16
C ALA A 213 10.90 -6.79 3.51
N LEU A 214 12.03 -6.11 3.66
CA LEU A 214 12.31 -4.82 3.06
C LEU A 214 12.75 -4.99 1.60
N ARG A 215 12.53 -3.93 0.80
CA ARG A 215 13.05 -3.84 -0.56
C ARG A 215 14.52 -3.42 -0.47
N PRO A 216 15.43 -3.94 -1.33
CA PRO A 216 16.78 -3.42 -1.43
C PRO A 216 16.79 -1.95 -1.88
N GLY A 217 17.64 -1.14 -1.25
CA GLY A 217 17.77 0.29 -1.50
C GLY A 217 16.69 1.12 -0.82
N ARG A 218 16.32 2.26 -1.43
CA ARG A 218 15.42 3.25 -0.82
C ARG A 218 14.01 2.70 -0.54
N PRO A 219 13.35 3.17 0.53
CA PRO A 219 11.95 2.85 0.82
C PRO A 219 11.02 3.26 -0.32
N PRO A 220 9.89 2.53 -0.51
CA PRO A 220 8.85 2.98 -1.43
C PRO A 220 8.22 4.29 -0.93
N GLY A 221 8.16 5.30 -1.81
CA GLY A 221 7.56 6.59 -1.49
C GLY A 221 8.51 7.57 -0.78
N LEU A 222 9.74 7.16 -0.45
CA LEU A 222 10.76 8.12 -0.03
C LEU A 222 11.12 9.02 -1.21
N LYS A 223 10.96 10.33 -1.02
CA LYS A 223 11.45 11.34 -1.96
C LYS A 223 12.83 11.80 -1.48
N PRO A 224 13.79 12.08 -2.38
CA PRO A 224 15.04 12.71 -1.96
C PRO A 224 14.71 14.04 -1.29
N ALA A 225 15.42 14.36 -0.20
CA ALA A 225 15.38 15.69 0.38
C ALA A 225 15.76 16.68 -0.74
N ARG A 226 14.82 17.52 -1.16
CA ARG A 226 15.13 18.64 -2.05
C ARG A 226 15.79 19.72 -1.21
N ARG A 227 16.75 20.44 -1.78
CA ARG A 227 17.46 21.55 -1.12
C ARG A 227 16.49 22.57 -0.49
N ASP A 228 15.31 22.78 -1.08
CA ASP A 228 14.38 23.87 -0.69
C ASP A 228 12.90 23.44 -0.51
N GLY A 229 12.60 22.14 -0.39
CA GLY A 229 11.20 21.67 -0.43
C GLY A 229 10.66 21.24 0.93
N TRP A 230 9.55 21.83 1.38
CA TRP A 230 8.76 21.36 2.53
C TRP A 230 8.62 19.83 2.53
N VAL A 231 9.34 19.17 3.43
CA VAL A 231 9.31 17.73 3.59
C VAL A 231 8.20 17.42 4.59
N HIS A 232 7.10 16.83 4.13
CA HIS A 232 6.05 16.37 5.03
C HIS A 232 6.62 15.44 6.11
N GLU A 233 6.15 15.56 7.35
CA GLU A 233 6.57 14.79 8.54
C GLU A 233 6.74 13.29 8.26
N VAL A 234 5.87 12.72 7.42
CA VAL A 234 5.90 11.31 7.01
C VAL A 234 7.24 10.86 6.42
N HIS A 235 7.96 11.75 5.73
CA HIS A 235 9.24 11.41 5.12
C HIS A 235 10.37 11.37 6.14
N ALA A 236 10.35 12.25 7.14
CA ALA A 236 11.28 12.21 8.27
C ALA A 236 11.07 10.94 9.10
N VAL A 237 9.82 10.66 9.46
CA VAL A 237 9.45 9.42 10.16
C VAL A 237 9.90 8.18 9.38
N LEU A 238 9.64 8.15 8.06
CA LEU A 238 10.04 7.04 7.21
C LEU A 238 11.56 6.83 7.20
N ASP A 239 12.34 7.91 7.17
CA ASP A 239 13.80 7.83 7.15
C ASP A 239 14.33 7.24 8.47
N THR A 240 13.85 7.75 9.61
CA THR A 240 14.20 7.26 10.94
C THR A 240 13.86 5.77 11.11
N VAL A 241 12.61 5.38 10.86
CA VAL A 241 12.19 3.97 11.04
C VAL A 241 12.83 3.06 10.00
N HIS A 242 13.31 3.58 8.87
CA HIS A 242 14.01 2.78 7.87
C HIS A 242 15.37 2.31 8.35
N GLY A 243 16.18 3.20 8.95
CA GLY A 243 17.44 2.82 9.57
C GLY A 243 17.23 1.82 10.72
N LEU A 244 16.28 2.13 11.60
CA LEU A 244 15.93 1.27 12.73
C LEU A 244 15.44 -0.12 12.32
N ALA A 245 14.67 -0.23 11.23
CA ALA A 245 14.21 -1.52 10.74
C ALA A 245 15.32 -2.37 10.13
N PHE A 246 16.38 -1.76 9.59
CA PHE A 246 17.57 -2.51 9.18
C PHE A 246 18.34 -3.03 10.39
N TRP A 247 18.57 -2.18 11.38
CA TRP A 247 19.20 -2.58 12.66
C TRP A 247 18.41 -3.68 13.38
N ALA A 248 17.08 -3.70 13.23
CA ALA A 248 16.22 -4.75 13.78
C ALA A 248 16.27 -6.08 13.01
N LEU A 249 16.71 -6.06 11.74
CA LEU A 249 16.85 -7.26 10.91
C LEU A 249 18.27 -7.82 10.91
N GLU A 250 19.26 -7.03 11.32
CA GLU A 250 20.62 -7.52 11.56
C GLU A 250 20.59 -8.61 12.64
N PRO A 251 21.32 -9.73 12.45
CA PRO A 251 21.50 -10.72 13.50
C PRO A 251 22.03 -10.00 14.74
N ALA A 252 21.50 -10.31 15.92
CA ALA A 252 22.17 -9.87 17.14
C ALA A 252 23.59 -10.46 17.12
N ASP A 253 24.60 -9.63 17.34
CA ASP A 253 25.98 -10.07 17.48
C ASP A 253 26.04 -11.04 18.67
N THR A 254 25.93 -12.33 18.36
CA THR A 254 26.25 -13.39 19.31
C THR A 254 27.77 -13.41 19.43
N SER A 255 28.27 -12.76 20.48
CA SER A 255 29.62 -12.95 21.01
C SER A 255 29.65 -14.18 21.91
#